data_AF-A0AAY4CLX0-F1
#
_entry.id   AF-A0AAY4CLX0-F1
#
_cell.length_a   1.000
_cell.length_b   1.000
_cell.length_c   1.000
_cell.angle_alpha   90.00
_cell.angle_beta   90.00
_cell.angle_gamma   90.00
#
_symmetry.space_group_name_H-M   'P 1'
#
loop_
_entity.id
_entity.type
_entity.pdbx_description
1 polymer ?
#
loop_
_entity_poly.entity_id
_entity_poly.type
_entity_poly.pdbx_seq_one_letter_code
_entity_poly.pdbx_strand_id
1 'polypeptide(L)'
;MGECVWLYECVCVCWVCETLSTLVRRPCYKTTRVPGQSHVCVLFLLSRTFMNTGKQQKPVLTGQRFKTRKRDEKEKFEPTVFRDTIVLGLNETAGDLEAIAKFLDVTGSRLDYRRYADTLFDILIAGSMLAPGGTRIDDGDRSKVTKHCVFTTEETHSAVRSYAQVFNKLIRRYKYLEKAFEDEIKKLLLFLKAFTESEQTKLAMLTGILLATGTLPPAILTSLFSDNIVKEGISASFAVKMFKAWMAEKDASAVTSALVGMELFPANKQNVEHFTKYFNEAGLKELSDFLRVQQSLGTRKELQKELQERLSQECPIREMVVYLKEEMKRNELQEAAVIGLLWTCLMNAVEWNKKEELVTEQALKHLKYYSPLLAVFSTQGQSELVLLQKVQEYCYENIHFMKAFSKIIVLFYKADVLSEEAILKWYKDTHAAKGKSVFLEQMKKFVEWLQNAEEESESEGEED
;
A
#
# COMPACT_ATOMS: atom_id res chain seq x y z
N MET A 1 -3.66 47.52 -16.43
CA MET A 1 -3.53 47.76 -14.97
C MET A 1 -4.82 47.26 -14.36
N GLY A 2 -4.92 46.16 -13.64
CA GLY A 2 -3.92 45.33 -12.97
C GLY A 2 -4.59 44.91 -11.66
N GLU A 3 -5.03 43.66 -11.56
CA GLU A 3 -5.49 43.09 -10.28
C GLU A 3 -4.75 41.77 -10.05
N CYS A 4 -3.71 41.85 -9.21
CA CYS A 4 -3.10 40.71 -8.53
C CYS A 4 -3.94 40.43 -7.27
N VAL A 5 -4.53 39.23 -7.16
CA VAL A 5 -4.01 38.05 -6.43
C VAL A 5 -3.78 38.32 -4.94
N TRP A 6 -4.56 37.63 -4.08
CA TRP A 6 -4.07 36.71 -3.03
C TRP A 6 -5.25 35.84 -2.54
N LEU A 7 -5.30 34.59 -3.03
CA LEU A 7 -6.10 33.49 -2.50
C LEU A 7 -5.16 32.61 -1.67
N TYR A 8 -5.42 32.45 -0.37
CA TYR A 8 -4.82 31.39 0.44
C TYR A 8 -5.89 30.32 0.64
N GLU A 9 -5.78 29.24 -0.14
CA GLU A 9 -6.51 27.99 0.08
C GLU A 9 -5.79 27.14 1.13
N CYS A 10 -6.52 26.74 2.17
CA CYS A 10 -6.08 25.74 3.14
C CYS A 10 -6.40 24.36 2.57
N VAL A 11 -5.37 23.67 2.07
CA VAL A 11 -5.45 22.27 1.62
C VAL A 11 -5.51 21.37 2.85
N CYS A 12 -6.65 20.71 3.06
CA CYS A 12 -6.75 19.54 3.94
C CYS A 12 -6.81 18.29 3.06
N VAL A 13 -5.68 17.57 2.99
CA VAL A 13 -5.56 16.26 2.36
C VAL A 13 -6.25 15.24 3.26
N CYS A 14 -7.44 14.79 2.88
CA CYS A 14 -8.07 13.58 3.43
C CYS A 14 -7.87 12.44 2.42
N TRP A 15 -6.88 11.61 2.67
CA TRP A 15 -6.76 10.28 2.07
C TRP A 15 -7.34 9.26 3.05
N VAL A 16 -7.95 8.19 2.52
CA VAL A 16 -8.51 7.01 3.20
C VAL A 16 -9.97 7.14 3.67
N CYS A 17 -10.91 6.71 2.82
CA CYS A 17 -11.95 5.73 3.20
C CYS A 17 -12.81 5.32 1.99
N GLU A 18 -12.35 4.34 1.23
CA GLU A 18 -13.19 3.59 0.28
C GLU A 18 -13.18 2.13 0.67
N THR A 19 -14.09 1.73 1.57
CA THR A 19 -14.76 0.42 1.66
C THR A 19 -15.53 0.32 2.97
N LEU A 20 -16.82 0.65 2.93
CA LEU A 20 -17.87 0.08 3.80
C LEU A 20 -19.23 0.64 3.35
N SER A 21 -19.72 0.17 2.19
CA SER A 21 -21.14 0.23 1.87
C SER A 21 -21.82 -0.97 2.51
N THR A 22 -22.59 -0.76 3.57
CA THR A 22 -23.93 -1.35 3.83
C THR A 22 -24.41 -1.05 5.25
N LEU A 23 -25.66 -0.57 5.33
CA LEU A 23 -26.52 -0.37 6.51
C LEU A 23 -26.16 0.78 7.48
N VAL A 24 -26.85 1.93 7.41
CA VAL A 24 -28.14 2.23 8.09
C VAL A 24 -28.51 3.70 7.79
N ARG A 25 -29.71 3.91 7.24
CA ARG A 25 -30.34 5.23 7.02
C ARG A 25 -30.75 5.88 8.35
N ARG A 26 -30.41 7.15 8.58
CA ARG A 26 -31.27 8.11 9.34
C ARG A 26 -31.16 9.53 8.76
N PRO A 27 -32.26 10.33 8.75
CA PRO A 27 -32.34 11.58 8.01
C PRO A 27 -31.94 12.80 8.86
N CYS A 28 -31.19 13.73 8.26
CA CYS A 28 -30.82 15.01 8.85
C CYS A 28 -31.84 16.08 8.47
N TYR A 29 -32.47 16.73 9.46
CA TYR A 29 -33.42 17.81 9.28
C TYR A 29 -32.70 19.12 8.88
N LYS A 30 -33.27 19.81 7.89
CA LYS A 30 -32.86 21.14 7.41
C LYS A 30 -33.08 22.19 8.51
N THR A 31 -32.08 23.04 8.75
CA THR A 31 -32.28 24.31 9.45
C THR A 31 -31.63 25.43 8.62
N THR A 32 -32.47 26.32 8.12
CA THR A 32 -32.12 27.57 7.39
C THR A 32 -31.51 28.59 8.35
N ARG A 33 -30.38 29.21 7.97
CA ARG A 33 -29.76 30.36 8.67
C ARG A 33 -29.89 31.64 7.84
N VAL A 34 -30.25 32.72 8.53
CA VAL A 34 -30.26 34.11 8.06
C VAL A 34 -28.88 34.74 8.38
N PRO A 35 -28.32 35.61 7.52
CA PRO A 35 -26.96 36.13 7.67
C PRO A 35 -26.88 37.43 8.49
N GLY A 36 -25.77 37.59 9.21
CA GLY A 36 -25.33 38.89 9.75
C GLY A 36 -25.09 38.92 11.26
N GLN A 37 -23.93 38.43 11.71
CA GLN A 37 -23.12 39.03 12.80
C GLN A 37 -21.92 38.15 13.10
N SER A 38 -20.73 38.72 12.91
CA SER A 38 -19.42 38.19 13.27
C SER A 38 -19.06 38.62 14.70
N HIS A 39 -18.64 37.69 15.57
CA HIS A 39 -17.63 37.96 16.59
C HIS A 39 -17.06 36.66 17.20
N VAL A 40 -15.72 36.57 17.09
CA VAL A 40 -14.71 36.09 18.06
C VAL A 40 -15.25 35.41 19.33
N CYS A 41 -14.86 34.15 19.56
CA CYS A 41 -15.07 33.49 20.86
C CYS A 41 -13.71 33.19 21.52
N VAL A 42 -13.43 33.99 22.54
CA VAL A 42 -12.32 33.90 23.48
C VAL A 42 -12.57 32.75 24.46
N LEU A 43 -11.52 31.97 24.77
CA LEU A 43 -11.50 30.99 25.86
C LEU A 43 -11.83 31.67 27.20
N PHE A 44 -12.85 31.17 27.91
CA PHE A 44 -13.01 31.42 29.33
C PHE A 44 -13.21 30.10 30.09
N LEU A 45 -12.20 29.76 30.88
CA LEU A 45 -12.28 28.90 32.05
C LEU A 45 -13.27 29.52 33.03
N LEU A 46 -14.32 28.77 33.40
CA LEU A 46 -15.16 29.10 34.55
C LEU A 46 -15.22 27.90 35.50
N SER A 47 -14.30 27.95 36.45
CA SER A 47 -14.41 27.33 37.76
C SER A 47 -15.71 27.82 38.42
N ARG A 48 -16.61 26.89 38.76
CA ARG A 48 -17.84 27.20 39.50
C ARG A 48 -17.78 26.51 40.87
N THR A 49 -17.39 27.31 41.85
CA THR A 49 -17.68 27.12 43.28
C THR A 49 -19.17 26.83 43.46
N PHE A 50 -19.50 25.72 44.11
CA PHE A 50 -20.85 25.46 44.60
C PHE A 50 -20.83 25.41 46.13
N MET A 51 -21.51 26.38 46.74
CA MET A 51 -21.68 26.52 48.17
C MET A 51 -22.56 25.39 48.73
N ASN A 52 -22.17 24.98 49.93
CA ASN A 52 -22.83 24.01 50.80
C ASN A 52 -24.17 24.56 51.29
N THR A 53 -25.30 23.93 50.93
CA THR A 53 -26.62 24.20 51.51
C THR A 53 -27.15 22.96 52.23
N GLY A 54 -27.60 23.18 53.47
CA GLY A 54 -27.91 22.15 54.46
C GLY A 54 -28.96 21.14 54.03
N LYS A 55 -28.80 19.93 54.55
CA LYS A 55 -29.72 18.79 54.40
C LYS A 55 -31.13 19.15 54.85
N GLN A 56 -32.05 19.31 53.90
CA GLN A 56 -33.49 19.17 54.17
C GLN A 56 -33.91 17.71 53.93
N GLN A 57 -34.39 17.04 54.98
CA GLN A 57 -34.99 15.71 54.89
C GLN A 57 -36.32 15.80 54.13
N LYS A 58 -36.44 15.05 53.03
CA LYS A 58 -37.69 14.87 52.28
C LYS A 58 -38.54 13.76 52.92
N PRO A 59 -39.88 13.79 52.76
CA PRO A 59 -40.79 12.85 53.43
C PRO A 59 -40.56 11.42 52.93
N VAL A 60 -40.63 10.46 53.85
CA VAL A 60 -40.52 9.02 53.54
C VAL A 60 -41.84 8.55 52.94
N LEU A 61 -41.83 8.20 51.65
CA LEU A 61 -42.90 7.45 51.02
C LEU A 61 -42.84 6.01 51.51
N THR A 62 -43.67 5.69 52.50
CA THR A 62 -43.97 4.31 52.90
C THR A 62 -44.70 3.62 51.75
N GLY A 63 -44.14 2.52 51.23
CA GLY A 63 -44.90 1.55 50.43
C GLY A 63 -44.39 1.17 49.05
N GLN A 64 -43.25 1.67 48.57
CA GLN A 64 -42.68 1.19 47.30
C GLN A 64 -41.40 0.38 47.54
N ARG A 65 -41.51 -0.94 47.34
CA ARG A 65 -40.42 -1.91 47.44
C ARG A 65 -39.44 -1.67 46.30
N PHE A 66 -38.48 -0.77 46.49
CA PHE A 66 -37.36 -0.61 45.56
C PHE A 66 -36.52 -1.89 45.60
N LYS A 67 -36.64 -2.74 44.57
CA LYS A 67 -35.60 -3.73 44.27
C LYS A 67 -34.32 -2.95 43.98
N THR A 68 -33.40 -2.95 44.91
CA THR A 68 -31.99 -2.62 44.66
C THR A 68 -31.55 -3.47 43.47
N ARG A 69 -31.23 -2.82 42.34
CA ARG A 69 -30.51 -3.51 41.26
C ARG A 69 -29.22 -4.05 41.89
N LYS A 70 -28.94 -5.34 41.67
CA LYS A 70 -27.63 -5.92 41.96
C LYS A 70 -26.60 -4.95 41.41
N ARG A 71 -25.84 -4.31 42.30
CA ARG A 71 -24.64 -3.58 41.94
C ARG A 71 -23.78 -4.62 41.21
N ASP A 72 -23.54 -4.44 39.92
CA ASP A 72 -22.66 -5.33 39.16
C ASP A 72 -21.33 -5.39 39.93
N GLU A 73 -21.08 -6.52 40.59
CA GLU A 73 -19.75 -6.86 41.08
C GLU A 73 -18.90 -6.91 39.82
N LYS A 74 -18.12 -5.84 39.58
CA LYS A 74 -17.06 -5.90 38.58
C LYS A 74 -16.17 -7.06 39.02
N GLU A 75 -16.26 -8.20 38.33
CA GLU A 75 -15.39 -9.34 38.55
C GLU A 75 -13.97 -8.83 38.72
N LYS A 76 -13.28 -9.25 39.77
CA LYS A 76 -11.94 -8.75 40.09
C LYS A 76 -10.98 -9.13 38.96
N PHE A 77 -10.14 -8.19 38.52
CA PHE A 77 -9.14 -8.46 37.49
C PHE A 77 -7.97 -9.21 38.14
N GLU A 78 -7.84 -10.51 37.85
CA GLU A 78 -6.83 -11.38 38.47
C GLU A 78 -6.01 -12.12 37.39
N PRO A 79 -5.11 -11.41 36.69
CA PRO A 79 -4.33 -11.98 35.58
C PRO A 79 -3.38 -13.10 36.04
N THR A 80 -2.94 -13.09 37.30
CA THR A 80 -2.11 -14.15 37.87
C THR A 80 -2.88 -15.46 38.02
N VAL A 81 -4.13 -15.41 38.48
CA VAL A 81 -4.98 -16.60 38.62
C VAL A 81 -5.32 -17.18 37.24
N PHE A 82 -5.60 -16.29 36.28
CA PHE A 82 -5.77 -16.70 34.89
C PHE A 82 -4.51 -17.38 34.33
N ARG A 83 -3.32 -16.77 34.51
CA ARG A 83 -2.04 -17.36 34.12
C ARG A 83 -1.86 -18.76 34.72
N ASP A 84 -2.03 -18.90 36.03
CA ASP A 84 -1.78 -20.16 36.74
C ASP A 84 -2.69 -21.29 36.19
N THR A 85 -3.94 -20.96 35.88
CA THR A 85 -4.89 -21.90 35.26
C THR A 85 -4.45 -22.32 33.86
N ILE A 86 -4.02 -21.37 33.02
CA ILE A 86 -3.56 -21.65 31.65
C ILE A 86 -2.25 -22.45 31.66
N VAL A 87 -1.28 -22.04 32.46
CA VAL A 87 0.04 -22.71 32.56
C VAL A 87 -0.11 -24.15 33.05
N LEU A 88 -0.94 -24.38 34.08
CA LEU A 88 -1.22 -25.72 34.58
C LEU A 88 -1.80 -26.60 33.46
N GLY A 89 -2.85 -26.14 32.79
CA GLY A 89 -3.49 -26.92 31.73
C GLY A 89 -2.58 -27.17 30.52
N LEU A 90 -1.73 -26.21 30.14
CA LEU A 90 -0.73 -26.42 29.09
C LEU A 90 0.30 -27.49 29.49
N ASN A 91 0.78 -27.47 30.74
CA ASN A 91 1.75 -28.45 31.23
C ASN A 91 1.18 -29.87 31.32
N GLU A 92 -0.15 -30.02 31.48
CA GLU A 92 -0.83 -31.33 31.45
C GLU A 92 -0.93 -31.94 30.04
N THR A 93 -0.76 -31.15 28.98
CA THR A 93 -0.83 -31.64 27.58
C THR A 93 0.42 -32.38 27.11
N ALA A 94 1.49 -32.41 27.92
CA ALA A 94 2.79 -33.02 27.58
C ALA A 94 3.41 -32.53 26.25
N GLY A 95 3.01 -31.35 25.77
CA GLY A 95 3.53 -30.75 24.54
C GLY A 95 2.86 -31.20 23.24
N ASP A 96 1.77 -31.98 23.32
CA ASP A 96 0.96 -32.28 22.13
C ASP A 96 0.15 -31.04 21.71
N LEU A 97 0.46 -30.51 20.53
CA LEU A 97 -0.17 -29.30 19.98
C LEU A 97 -1.67 -29.48 19.71
N GLU A 98 -2.13 -30.69 19.40
CA GLU A 98 -3.57 -30.93 19.22
C GLU A 98 -4.29 -30.91 20.58
N ALA A 99 -3.67 -31.50 21.60
CA ALA A 99 -4.16 -31.43 22.97
C ALA A 99 -4.18 -29.97 23.48
N ILE A 100 -3.16 -29.16 23.17
CA ILE A 100 -3.13 -27.72 23.47
C ILE A 100 -4.28 -26.99 22.79
N ALA A 101 -4.47 -27.20 21.48
CA ALA A 101 -5.57 -26.55 20.75
C ALA A 101 -6.94 -26.91 21.34
N LYS A 102 -7.15 -28.20 21.69
CA LYS A 102 -8.37 -28.67 22.33
C LYS A 102 -8.56 -28.09 23.73
N PHE A 103 -7.50 -28.03 24.53
CA PHE A 103 -7.52 -27.41 25.86
C PHE A 103 -7.95 -25.95 25.78
N LEU A 104 -7.39 -25.18 24.83
CA LEU A 104 -7.72 -23.77 24.66
C LEU A 104 -9.17 -23.56 24.18
N ASP A 105 -9.71 -24.42 23.31
CA ASP A 105 -11.13 -24.35 22.90
C ASP A 105 -12.09 -24.70 24.06
N VAL A 106 -11.78 -25.73 24.85
CA VAL A 106 -12.64 -26.08 25.98
C VAL A 106 -12.57 -24.99 27.06
N THR A 107 -11.36 -24.49 27.36
CA THR A 107 -11.13 -23.54 28.44
C THR A 107 -11.62 -22.13 28.10
N GLY A 108 -11.56 -21.72 26.83
CA GLY A 108 -12.08 -20.42 26.40
C GLY A 108 -13.60 -20.27 26.50
N SER A 109 -14.34 -21.38 26.68
CA SER A 109 -15.77 -21.33 27.02
C SER A 109 -16.03 -21.03 28.50
N ARG A 110 -15.01 -21.21 29.36
CA ARG A 110 -15.09 -21.09 30.82
C ARG A 110 -14.34 -19.86 31.34
N LEU A 111 -13.24 -19.48 30.70
CA LEU A 111 -12.42 -18.32 31.04
C LEU A 111 -12.67 -17.17 30.07
N ASP A 112 -12.60 -15.94 30.58
CA ASP A 112 -12.76 -14.74 29.77
C ASP A 112 -11.46 -14.39 29.03
N TYR A 113 -11.25 -14.99 27.86
CA TYR A 113 -10.10 -14.69 27.01
C TYR A 113 -10.07 -13.24 26.53
N ARG A 114 -11.23 -12.57 26.38
CA ARG A 114 -11.25 -11.19 25.91
C ARG A 114 -10.60 -10.26 26.92
N ARG A 115 -10.85 -10.50 28.20
CA ARG A 115 -10.32 -9.70 29.30
C ARG A 115 -8.84 -9.96 29.58
N TYR A 116 -8.39 -11.20 29.37
CA TYR A 116 -7.02 -11.64 29.66
C TYR A 116 -6.21 -11.94 28.39
N ALA A 117 -6.56 -11.33 27.25
CA ALA A 117 -5.96 -11.63 25.96
C ALA A 117 -4.44 -11.44 25.96
N ASP A 118 -3.96 -10.32 26.50
CA ASP A 118 -2.53 -10.01 26.61
C ASP A 118 -1.80 -11.11 27.39
N THR A 119 -2.34 -11.49 28.56
CA THR A 119 -1.77 -12.57 29.39
C THR A 119 -1.81 -13.92 28.69
N LEU A 120 -2.89 -14.23 27.96
CA LEU A 120 -3.02 -15.47 27.21
C LEU A 120 -1.92 -15.56 26.14
N PHE A 121 -1.73 -14.52 25.36
CA PHE A 121 -0.75 -14.51 24.26
C PHE A 121 0.70 -14.40 24.75
N ASP A 122 0.96 -13.67 25.83
CA ASP A 122 2.25 -13.69 26.53
C ASP A 122 2.65 -15.14 26.88
N ILE A 123 1.73 -15.91 27.48
CA ILE A 123 1.98 -17.30 27.87
C ILE A 123 2.20 -18.20 26.65
N LEU A 124 1.35 -18.09 25.62
CA LEU A 124 1.44 -18.95 24.43
C LEU A 124 2.72 -18.69 23.62
N ILE A 125 3.21 -17.46 23.59
CA ILE A 125 4.41 -17.09 22.83
C ILE A 125 5.67 -17.23 23.68
N ALA A 126 5.70 -16.57 24.84
CA ALA A 126 6.91 -16.44 25.66
C ALA A 126 6.98 -17.44 26.84
N GLY A 127 5.89 -18.16 27.15
CA GLY A 127 5.82 -19.17 28.20
C GLY A 127 5.47 -18.63 29.59
N SER A 128 5.35 -17.31 29.75
CA SER A 128 5.04 -16.62 31.00
C SER A 128 4.37 -15.28 30.71
N MET A 129 3.92 -14.58 31.75
CA MET A 129 3.54 -13.16 31.61
C MET A 129 4.74 -12.30 31.23
N LEU A 130 4.50 -11.22 30.49
CA LEU A 130 5.51 -10.22 30.17
C LEU A 130 5.22 -8.89 30.88
N ALA A 131 6.26 -8.23 31.36
CA ALA A 131 6.18 -6.87 31.88
C ALA A 131 6.05 -5.85 30.74
N PRO A 132 5.58 -4.62 31.03
CA PRO A 132 5.64 -3.52 30.07
C PRO A 132 7.11 -3.27 29.68
N GLY A 133 7.52 -3.74 28.49
CA GLY A 133 8.92 -3.76 28.07
C GLY A 133 9.42 -5.11 27.54
N GLY A 134 8.62 -6.18 27.63
CA GLY A 134 8.92 -7.49 27.03
C GLY A 134 9.77 -8.43 27.90
N THR A 135 10.10 -8.04 29.13
CA THR A 135 10.81 -8.92 30.07
C THR A 135 9.86 -9.93 30.73
N ARG A 136 10.31 -11.16 30.96
CA ARG A 136 9.50 -12.20 31.60
C ARG A 136 9.25 -11.88 33.08
N ILE A 137 8.01 -12.10 33.52
CA ILE A 137 7.62 -12.11 34.93
C ILE A 137 7.49 -13.57 35.36
N ASP A 138 8.60 -14.19 35.73
CA ASP A 138 8.66 -15.59 36.18
C ASP A 138 8.87 -15.76 37.69
N ASP A 139 9.24 -14.70 38.42
CA ASP A 139 9.57 -14.70 39.87
C ASP A 139 10.52 -15.83 40.31
N GLY A 140 11.22 -16.51 39.38
CA GLY A 140 11.97 -17.74 39.63
C GLY A 140 11.12 -19.00 39.91
N ASP A 141 9.80 -18.97 39.73
CA ASP A 141 8.88 -20.05 40.06
C ASP A 141 8.46 -20.85 38.81
N ARG A 142 8.90 -22.11 38.74
CA ARG A 142 8.61 -23.02 37.61
C ARG A 142 7.13 -23.35 37.46
N SER A 143 6.31 -23.15 38.49
CA SER A 143 4.85 -23.36 38.40
C SER A 143 4.14 -22.26 37.61
N LYS A 144 4.78 -21.10 37.42
CA LYS A 144 4.25 -19.93 36.70
C LYS A 144 4.68 -19.86 35.23
N VAL A 145 5.45 -20.84 34.77
CA VAL A 145 6.02 -20.89 33.41
C VAL A 145 5.66 -22.20 32.75
N THR A 146 5.40 -22.16 31.44
CA THR A 146 5.25 -23.36 30.61
C THR A 146 6.38 -23.49 29.60
N LYS A 147 6.78 -24.75 29.33
CA LYS A 147 7.69 -25.10 28.23
C LYS A 147 6.95 -25.41 26.93
N HIS A 148 5.63 -25.22 26.90
CA HIS A 148 4.80 -25.50 25.74
C HIS A 148 4.38 -24.18 25.09
N CYS A 149 5.38 -23.39 24.69
CA CYS A 149 5.21 -22.09 24.05
C CYS A 149 6.13 -21.95 22.83
N VAL A 150 5.88 -20.93 22.00
CA VAL A 150 6.66 -20.70 20.78
C VAL A 150 8.16 -20.52 21.07
N PHE A 151 8.53 -19.80 22.13
CA PHE A 151 9.93 -19.51 22.42
C PHE A 151 10.76 -20.72 22.85
N THR A 152 10.09 -21.77 23.36
CA THR A 152 10.73 -23.00 23.82
C THR A 152 10.69 -24.13 22.78
N THR A 153 9.96 -23.96 21.68
CA THR A 153 9.94 -24.93 20.57
C THR A 153 11.27 -24.98 19.82
N GLU A 154 11.45 -26.03 19.01
CA GLU A 154 12.59 -26.12 18.09
C GLU A 154 12.59 -24.97 17.08
N GLU A 155 13.78 -24.46 16.75
CA GLU A 155 13.98 -23.38 15.78
C GLU A 155 13.92 -23.91 14.33
N THR A 156 12.81 -24.59 14.00
CA THR A 156 12.54 -25.10 12.65
C THR A 156 11.22 -24.56 12.15
N HIS A 157 11.14 -24.34 10.82
CA HIS A 157 9.92 -23.84 10.19
C HIS A 157 8.72 -24.75 10.47
N SER A 158 8.92 -26.08 10.42
CA SER A 158 7.86 -27.07 10.69
C SER A 158 7.30 -27.01 12.12
N ALA A 159 8.16 -26.86 13.13
CA ALA A 159 7.75 -26.79 14.53
C ALA A 159 6.97 -25.50 14.81
N VAL A 160 7.49 -24.36 14.34
CA VAL A 160 6.83 -23.06 14.49
C VAL A 160 5.51 -23.00 13.70
N ARG A 161 5.45 -23.61 12.50
CA ARG A 161 4.22 -23.74 11.72
C ARG A 161 3.13 -24.48 12.47
N SER A 162 3.49 -25.52 13.22
CA SER A 162 2.52 -26.29 14.01
C SER A 162 1.94 -25.44 15.15
N TYR A 163 2.76 -24.61 15.81
CA TYR A 163 2.26 -23.59 16.75
C TYR A 163 1.38 -22.53 16.07
N ALA A 164 1.74 -22.06 14.87
CA ALA A 164 0.92 -21.13 14.09
C ALA A 164 -0.49 -21.70 13.81
N GLN A 165 -0.61 -23.02 13.59
CA GLN A 165 -1.90 -23.68 13.45
C GLN A 165 -2.75 -23.63 14.73
N VAL A 166 -2.14 -23.70 15.91
CA VAL A 166 -2.85 -23.52 17.20
C VAL A 166 -3.46 -22.12 17.27
N PHE A 167 -2.70 -21.07 16.96
CA PHE A 167 -3.22 -19.70 16.88
C PHE A 167 -4.33 -19.57 15.83
N ASN A 168 -4.15 -20.18 14.65
CA ASN A 168 -5.17 -20.14 13.59
C ASN A 168 -6.49 -20.78 14.04
N LYS A 169 -6.44 -21.93 14.73
CA LYS A 169 -7.63 -22.59 15.31
C LYS A 169 -8.26 -21.70 16.38
N LEU A 170 -7.45 -21.15 17.29
CA LEU A 170 -7.91 -20.29 18.39
C LEU A 170 -8.61 -19.01 17.89
N ILE A 171 -7.98 -18.27 16.97
CA ILE A 171 -8.51 -17.03 16.43
C ILE A 171 -9.75 -17.28 15.55
N ARG A 172 -9.79 -18.37 14.78
CA ARG A 172 -11.00 -18.76 14.03
C ARG A 172 -12.19 -19.05 14.95
N ARG A 173 -11.92 -19.69 16.10
CA ARG A 173 -12.96 -20.04 17.09
C ARG A 173 -13.41 -18.82 17.89
N TYR A 174 -12.48 -18.00 18.34
CA TYR A 174 -12.70 -16.81 19.16
C TYR A 174 -12.32 -15.55 18.38
N LYS A 175 -13.10 -15.24 17.34
CA LYS A 175 -12.81 -14.14 16.41
C LYS A 175 -12.62 -12.78 17.10
N TYR A 176 -13.23 -12.57 18.27
CA TYR A 176 -13.05 -11.36 19.07
C TYR A 176 -11.62 -11.16 19.59
N LEU A 177 -10.78 -12.21 19.60
CA LEU A 177 -9.36 -12.14 19.99
C LEU A 177 -8.46 -11.63 18.87
N GLU A 178 -8.93 -11.59 17.63
CA GLU A 178 -8.12 -11.19 16.46
C GLU A 178 -7.42 -9.85 16.68
N LYS A 179 -8.17 -8.84 17.16
CA LYS A 179 -7.60 -7.52 17.39
C LYS A 179 -6.57 -7.51 18.53
N ALA A 180 -6.87 -8.20 19.62
CA ALA A 180 -5.94 -8.31 20.75
C ALA A 180 -4.66 -9.07 20.36
N PHE A 181 -4.78 -10.09 19.51
CA PHE A 181 -3.63 -10.82 18.97
C PHE A 181 -2.76 -9.95 18.08
N GLU A 182 -3.36 -9.16 17.19
CA GLU A 182 -2.65 -8.18 16.37
C GLU A 182 -1.87 -7.17 17.24
N ASP A 183 -2.54 -6.60 18.25
CA ASP A 183 -1.94 -5.60 19.13
C ASP A 183 -0.82 -6.21 20.00
N GLU A 184 -0.96 -7.46 20.44
CA GLU A 184 0.08 -8.19 21.16
C GLU A 184 1.29 -8.46 20.28
N ILE A 185 1.12 -8.94 19.05
CA ILE A 185 2.25 -9.13 18.13
C ILE A 185 2.97 -7.80 17.88
N LYS A 186 2.24 -6.68 17.69
CA LYS A 186 2.85 -5.35 17.57
C LYS A 186 3.68 -4.99 18.80
N LYS A 187 3.19 -5.29 20.01
CA LYS A 187 3.90 -5.08 21.28
C LYS A 187 5.22 -5.87 21.30
N LEU A 188 5.18 -7.16 20.94
CA LEU A 188 6.36 -8.01 20.90
C LEU A 188 7.39 -7.52 19.87
N LEU A 189 6.95 -7.08 18.69
CA LEU A 189 7.83 -6.51 17.66
C LEU A 189 8.52 -5.21 18.11
N LEU A 190 7.88 -4.41 18.96
CA LEU A 190 8.50 -3.19 19.52
C LEU A 190 9.59 -3.50 20.56
N PHE A 191 9.49 -4.64 21.25
CA PHE A 191 10.38 -5.04 22.35
C PHE A 191 11.35 -6.16 21.97
N LEU A 192 11.70 -6.30 20.68
CA LEU A 192 12.60 -7.37 20.22
C LEU A 192 13.92 -7.47 20.99
N LYS A 193 14.44 -6.33 21.49
CA LYS A 193 15.67 -6.27 22.31
C LYS A 193 15.58 -7.06 23.63
N ALA A 194 14.37 -7.26 24.15
CA ALA A 194 14.17 -8.03 25.38
C ALA A 194 14.32 -9.54 25.15
N PHE A 195 14.34 -9.99 23.90
CA PHE A 195 14.39 -11.40 23.53
C PHE A 195 15.76 -11.80 23.01
N THR A 196 16.14 -13.06 23.26
CA THR A 196 17.36 -13.67 22.72
C THR A 196 17.28 -13.81 21.20
N GLU A 197 18.42 -13.99 20.53
CA GLU A 197 18.44 -14.15 19.07
C GLU A 197 17.62 -15.35 18.59
N SER A 198 17.63 -16.46 19.34
CA SER A 198 16.81 -17.65 19.02
C SER A 198 15.32 -17.33 19.15
N GLU A 199 14.90 -16.61 20.19
CA GLU A 199 13.50 -16.20 20.37
C GLU A 199 13.03 -15.21 19.30
N GLN A 200 13.87 -14.22 18.95
CA GLN A 200 13.61 -13.32 17.83
C GLN A 200 13.44 -14.10 16.52
N THR A 201 14.24 -15.14 16.31
CA THR A 201 14.18 -15.97 15.11
C THR A 201 12.88 -16.78 15.05
N LYS A 202 12.46 -17.39 16.16
CA LYS A 202 11.17 -18.10 16.26
C LYS A 202 9.98 -17.14 16.10
N LEU A 203 10.06 -15.94 16.67
CA LEU A 203 9.03 -14.91 16.50
C LEU A 203 8.95 -14.42 15.05
N ALA A 204 10.10 -14.27 14.37
CA ALA A 204 10.15 -13.91 12.96
C ALA A 204 9.50 -15.00 12.10
N MET A 205 9.82 -16.27 12.35
CA MET A 205 9.20 -17.40 11.67
C MET A 205 7.69 -17.44 11.89
N LEU A 206 7.24 -17.30 13.14
CA LEU A 206 5.82 -17.28 13.49
C LEU A 206 5.10 -16.14 12.75
N THR A 207 5.66 -14.93 12.82
CA THR A 207 5.10 -13.73 12.19
C THR A 207 4.97 -13.93 10.68
N GLY A 208 6.01 -14.45 10.01
CA GLY A 208 5.99 -14.73 8.58
C GLY A 208 4.91 -15.74 8.18
N ILE A 209 4.76 -16.82 8.95
CA ILE A 209 3.74 -17.85 8.70
C ILE A 209 2.33 -17.28 8.91
N LEU A 210 2.10 -16.52 9.98
CA LEU A 210 0.78 -15.94 10.28
C LEU A 210 0.36 -14.86 9.27
N LEU A 211 1.31 -14.10 8.74
CA LEU A 211 1.09 -13.18 7.63
C LEU A 211 0.73 -13.95 6.35
N ALA A 212 1.43 -15.04 6.06
CA ALA A 212 1.18 -15.91 4.91
C ALA A 212 -0.20 -16.57 4.94
N THR A 213 -0.69 -16.95 6.12
CA THR A 213 -2.03 -17.53 6.30
C THR A 213 -3.14 -16.48 6.39
N GLY A 214 -2.81 -15.19 6.43
CA GLY A 214 -3.75 -14.08 6.56
C GLY A 214 -4.36 -13.96 7.97
N THR A 215 -3.72 -14.54 8.99
CA THR A 215 -4.16 -14.44 10.39
C THR A 215 -3.74 -13.11 11.00
N LEU A 216 -2.64 -12.55 10.52
CA LEU A 216 -2.19 -11.20 10.86
C LEU A 216 -2.20 -10.32 9.58
N PRO A 217 -2.58 -9.04 9.70
CA PRO A 217 -2.47 -8.09 8.59
C PRO A 217 -1.04 -7.54 8.46
N PRO A 218 -0.59 -7.12 7.25
CA PRO A 218 0.72 -6.50 7.04
C PRO A 218 0.99 -5.24 7.89
N ALA A 219 -0.05 -4.56 8.37
CA ALA A 219 0.07 -3.35 9.18
C ALA A 219 0.88 -3.54 10.48
N ILE A 220 1.04 -4.77 10.97
CA ILE A 220 1.89 -5.07 12.15
C ILE A 220 3.36 -4.75 11.90
N LEU A 221 3.81 -4.76 10.64
CA LEU A 221 5.22 -4.57 10.29
C LEU A 221 5.70 -3.16 10.60
N THR A 222 4.79 -2.19 10.74
CA THR A 222 5.14 -0.82 11.14
C THR A 222 5.84 -0.77 12.50
N SER A 223 5.59 -1.73 13.40
CA SER A 223 6.32 -1.86 14.67
C SER A 223 7.83 -2.12 14.47
N LEU A 224 8.24 -2.68 13.33
CA LEU A 224 9.64 -2.92 13.01
C LEU A 224 10.40 -1.63 12.64
N PHE A 225 9.70 -0.53 12.37
CA PHE A 225 10.29 0.74 11.93
C PHE A 225 10.67 1.66 13.10
N SER A 226 10.62 1.16 14.34
CA SER A 226 11.02 1.94 15.50
C SER A 226 12.53 2.19 15.51
N ASP A 227 12.91 3.47 15.68
CA ASP A 227 14.31 3.93 15.65
C ASP A 227 15.26 3.11 16.52
N ASN A 228 14.79 2.63 17.66
CA ASN A 228 15.58 1.89 18.64
C ASN A 228 16.10 0.55 18.07
N ILE A 229 15.26 -0.23 17.38
CA ILE A 229 15.58 -1.53 16.79
C ILE A 229 16.15 -1.40 15.37
N VAL A 230 15.81 -0.33 14.66
CA VAL A 230 16.35 -0.03 13.32
C VAL A 230 17.82 0.34 13.41
N LYS A 231 18.22 1.21 14.35
CA LYS A 231 19.62 1.63 14.54
C LYS A 231 20.57 0.47 14.88
N GLU A 232 20.07 -0.54 15.58
CA GLU A 232 20.83 -1.74 15.96
C GLU A 232 20.83 -2.84 14.89
N GLY A 233 20.09 -2.65 13.78
CA GLY A 233 20.00 -3.63 12.70
C GLY A 233 19.14 -4.86 13.02
N ILE A 234 18.47 -4.88 14.18
CA ILE A 234 17.57 -5.96 14.59
C ILE A 234 16.36 -6.02 13.65
N SER A 235 15.82 -4.86 13.26
CA SER A 235 14.69 -4.77 12.33
C SER A 235 14.96 -5.49 11.00
N ALA A 236 16.08 -5.17 10.35
CA ALA A 236 16.47 -5.78 9.08
C ALA A 236 16.78 -7.28 9.22
N SER A 237 17.47 -7.70 10.29
CA SER A 237 17.77 -9.11 10.56
C SER A 237 16.49 -9.93 10.81
N PHE A 238 15.56 -9.38 11.59
CA PHE A 238 14.25 -9.96 11.84
C PHE A 238 13.45 -10.10 10.54
N ALA A 239 13.40 -9.04 9.73
CA ALA A 239 12.68 -9.02 8.47
C ALA A 239 13.18 -10.11 7.50
N VAL A 240 14.50 -10.33 7.40
CA VAL A 240 15.05 -11.43 6.60
C VAL A 240 14.52 -12.79 7.04
N LYS A 241 14.57 -13.08 8.35
CA LYS A 241 14.11 -14.37 8.91
C LYS A 241 12.60 -14.54 8.68
N MET A 242 11.84 -13.47 8.86
CA MET A 242 10.39 -13.43 8.66
C MET A 242 10.00 -13.65 7.21
N PHE A 243 10.64 -12.95 6.26
CA PHE A 243 10.33 -13.11 4.83
C PHE A 243 10.70 -14.50 4.33
N LYS A 244 11.80 -15.10 4.79
CA LYS A 244 12.12 -16.50 4.48
C LYS A 244 11.01 -17.45 4.93
N ALA A 245 10.47 -17.26 6.13
CA ALA A 245 9.38 -18.08 6.64
C ALA A 245 8.06 -17.86 5.88
N TRP A 246 7.78 -16.62 5.47
CA TRP A 246 6.61 -16.28 4.64
C TRP A 246 6.74 -16.90 3.24
N MET A 247 7.89 -16.77 2.59
CA MET A 247 8.14 -17.35 1.26
C MET A 247 8.12 -18.88 1.24
N ALA A 248 8.33 -19.53 2.39
CA ALA A 248 8.13 -20.97 2.52
C ALA A 248 6.64 -21.39 2.56
N GLU A 249 5.72 -20.43 2.78
CA GLU A 249 4.27 -20.65 2.83
C GLU A 249 3.53 -20.13 1.58
N LYS A 250 4.04 -19.07 0.96
CA LYS A 250 3.45 -18.36 -0.19
C LYS A 250 4.55 -17.95 -1.17
N ASP A 251 4.16 -17.63 -2.40
CA ASP A 251 5.08 -17.09 -3.40
C ASP A 251 5.52 -15.66 -3.07
N ALA A 252 6.63 -15.21 -3.68
CA ALA A 252 7.23 -13.91 -3.42
C ALA A 252 6.26 -12.74 -3.60
N SER A 253 5.30 -12.84 -4.53
CA SER A 253 4.34 -11.75 -4.80
C SER A 253 3.48 -11.39 -3.58
N ALA A 254 3.17 -12.36 -2.72
CA ALA A 254 2.41 -12.14 -1.51
C ALA A 254 3.20 -11.32 -0.47
N VAL A 255 4.49 -11.64 -0.30
CA VAL A 255 5.39 -10.93 0.60
C VAL A 255 5.60 -9.50 0.14
N THR A 256 5.82 -9.35 -1.16
CA THR A 256 6.24 -8.08 -1.71
C THR A 256 5.10 -7.05 -1.77
N SER A 257 3.86 -7.49 -1.97
CA SER A 257 2.68 -6.63 -1.84
C SER A 257 2.48 -6.08 -0.42
N ALA A 258 2.99 -6.78 0.58
CA ALA A 258 2.91 -6.43 1.99
C ALA A 258 4.14 -5.67 2.52
N LEU A 259 5.22 -5.60 1.72
CA LEU A 259 6.44 -4.90 2.09
C LEU A 259 6.19 -3.40 2.05
N VAL A 260 6.12 -2.79 3.23
CA VAL A 260 6.01 -1.35 3.39
C VAL A 260 7.44 -0.79 3.48
N GLY A 261 8.02 -0.47 2.33
CA GLY A 261 9.13 0.48 2.22
C GLY A 261 10.52 0.06 2.72
N MET A 262 11.35 1.07 2.96
CA MET A 262 12.79 0.97 3.27
C MET A 262 13.08 1.29 4.73
N GLU A 263 12.04 1.55 5.53
CA GLU A 263 12.12 1.94 6.94
C GLU A 263 12.69 0.85 7.86
N LEU A 264 12.99 -0.34 7.33
CA LEU A 264 13.77 -1.39 8.01
C LEU A 264 15.22 -0.97 8.29
N PHE A 265 15.74 0.01 7.55
CA PHE A 265 17.11 0.49 7.67
C PHE A 265 17.16 1.89 8.29
N PRO A 266 18.27 2.25 8.98
CA PRO A 266 18.47 3.61 9.46
C PRO A 266 18.49 4.60 8.30
N ALA A 267 18.08 5.85 8.51
CA ALA A 267 17.89 6.86 7.47
C ALA A 267 19.09 7.04 6.52
N ASN A 268 20.32 6.88 7.01
CA ASN A 268 21.55 6.95 6.20
C ASN A 268 21.77 5.76 5.24
N LYS A 269 20.96 4.70 5.36
CA LYS A 269 21.02 3.46 4.58
C LYS A 269 19.70 3.13 3.87
N GLN A 270 18.73 4.04 3.89
CA GLN A 270 17.46 3.91 3.16
C GLN A 270 17.65 4.25 1.68
N ASN A 271 18.51 3.50 1.00
CA ASN A 271 18.72 3.59 -0.45
C ASN A 271 18.61 2.21 -1.12
N VAL A 272 18.25 2.22 -2.40
CA VAL A 272 17.86 1.01 -3.15
C VAL A 272 19.03 0.05 -3.28
N GLU A 273 20.24 0.59 -3.41
CA GLU A 273 21.47 -0.18 -3.51
C GLU A 273 21.73 -0.98 -2.23
N HIS A 274 21.64 -0.33 -1.07
CA HIS A 274 21.81 -0.98 0.23
C HIS A 274 20.73 -2.04 0.46
N PHE A 275 19.46 -1.72 0.17
CA PHE A 275 18.36 -2.68 0.25
C PHE A 275 18.64 -3.91 -0.62
N THR A 276 18.98 -3.69 -1.89
CA THR A 276 19.26 -4.74 -2.87
C THR A 276 20.43 -5.61 -2.42
N LYS A 277 21.53 -4.99 -2.01
CA LYS A 277 22.72 -5.71 -1.52
C LYS A 277 22.39 -6.58 -0.30
N TYR A 278 21.74 -6.00 0.70
CA TYR A 278 21.43 -6.68 1.96
C TYR A 278 20.53 -7.91 1.76
N PHE A 279 19.43 -7.75 1.00
CA PHE A 279 18.51 -8.85 0.75
C PHE A 279 19.07 -9.89 -0.24
N ASN A 280 19.92 -9.49 -1.20
CA ASN A 280 20.63 -10.43 -2.07
C ASN A 280 21.62 -11.31 -1.29
N GLU A 281 22.43 -10.71 -0.42
CA GLU A 281 23.35 -11.43 0.46
C GLU A 281 22.60 -12.39 1.40
N ALA A 282 21.38 -12.04 1.79
CA ALA A 282 20.50 -12.90 2.57
C ALA A 282 19.81 -14.03 1.76
N GLY A 283 19.98 -14.08 0.43
CA GLY A 283 19.35 -15.06 -0.46
C GLY A 283 17.90 -14.73 -0.85
N LEU A 284 17.49 -13.46 -0.74
CA LEU A 284 16.13 -12.97 -1.00
C LEU A 284 16.10 -12.04 -2.23
N LYS A 285 16.69 -12.49 -3.34
CA LYS A 285 16.81 -11.69 -4.57
C LYS A 285 15.46 -11.26 -5.15
N GLU A 286 14.46 -12.12 -5.07
CA GLU A 286 13.10 -11.87 -5.56
C GLU A 286 12.46 -10.63 -4.91
N LEU A 287 12.78 -10.34 -3.64
CA LEU A 287 12.30 -9.14 -2.96
C LEU A 287 12.97 -7.87 -3.49
N SER A 288 14.26 -7.94 -3.82
CA SER A 288 15.00 -6.80 -4.35
C SER A 288 14.57 -6.43 -5.77
N ASP A 289 14.32 -7.44 -6.61
CA ASP A 289 13.85 -7.24 -7.98
C ASP A 289 12.43 -6.64 -7.96
N PHE A 290 11.57 -7.09 -7.03
CA PHE A 290 10.25 -6.50 -6.87
C PHE A 290 10.28 -5.06 -6.36
N LEU A 291 11.11 -4.72 -5.37
CA LEU A 291 11.19 -3.34 -4.86
C LEU A 291 11.58 -2.37 -5.97
N ARG A 292 12.50 -2.77 -6.86
CA ARG A 292 12.87 -2.01 -8.07
C ARG A 292 11.66 -1.82 -9.00
N VAL A 293 10.89 -2.88 -9.23
CA VAL A 293 9.67 -2.81 -10.05
C VAL A 293 8.62 -1.90 -9.41
N GLN A 294 8.34 -2.04 -8.10
CA GLN A 294 7.38 -1.19 -7.40
C GLN A 294 7.76 0.26 -7.39
N GLN A 295 9.03 0.59 -7.12
CA GLN A 295 9.48 1.97 -7.14
C GLN A 295 9.29 2.56 -8.54
N SER A 296 9.65 1.81 -9.59
CA SER A 296 9.42 2.26 -10.97
C SER A 296 7.92 2.51 -11.28
N LEU A 297 7.02 1.68 -10.72
CA LEU A 297 5.57 1.85 -10.87
C LEU A 297 5.05 3.04 -10.06
N GLY A 298 5.53 3.23 -8.83
CA GLY A 298 5.18 4.35 -7.96
C GLY A 298 5.62 5.68 -8.55
N THR A 299 6.88 5.78 -8.98
CA THR A 299 7.41 6.94 -9.69
C THR A 299 6.62 7.25 -10.96
N ARG A 300 6.27 6.23 -11.76
CA ARG A 300 5.43 6.43 -12.96
C ARG A 300 4.03 6.92 -12.61
N LYS A 301 3.40 6.39 -11.56
CA LYS A 301 2.08 6.84 -11.12
C LYS A 301 2.10 8.28 -10.62
N GLU A 302 3.09 8.66 -9.82
CA GLU A 302 3.22 10.03 -9.33
C GLU A 302 3.50 10.99 -10.49
N LEU A 303 4.45 10.63 -11.39
CA LEU A 303 4.72 11.41 -12.60
C LEU A 303 3.47 11.56 -13.48
N GLN A 304 2.68 10.50 -13.63
CA GLN A 304 1.41 10.54 -14.37
C GLN A 304 0.44 11.54 -13.74
N LYS A 305 0.29 11.51 -12.41
CA LYS A 305 -0.60 12.42 -11.68
C LYS A 305 -0.14 13.87 -11.81
N GLU A 306 1.13 14.16 -11.57
CA GLU A 306 1.68 15.51 -11.70
C GLU A 306 1.55 16.04 -13.14
N LEU A 307 1.76 15.20 -14.15
CA LEU A 307 1.53 15.60 -15.55
C LEU A 307 0.05 15.87 -15.86
N GLN A 308 -0.86 15.08 -15.32
CA GLN A 308 -2.30 15.32 -15.50
C GLN A 308 -2.72 16.64 -14.83
N GLU A 309 -2.20 16.94 -13.64
CA GLU A 309 -2.42 18.22 -12.97
C GLU A 309 -1.90 19.40 -13.82
N ARG A 310 -0.67 19.29 -14.35
CA ARG A 310 -0.09 20.33 -15.24
C ARG A 310 -0.88 20.50 -16.54
N LEU A 311 -1.38 19.42 -17.13
CA LEU A 311 -2.24 19.47 -18.31
C LEU A 311 -3.57 20.18 -17.99
N SER A 312 -4.16 19.91 -16.82
CA SER A 312 -5.40 20.57 -16.40
C SER A 312 -5.24 22.08 -16.12
N GLN A 313 -4.03 22.50 -15.77
CA GLN A 313 -3.65 23.90 -15.56
C GLN A 313 -3.25 24.62 -16.86
N GLU A 314 -3.31 23.95 -18.01
CA GLU A 314 -2.88 24.47 -19.31
C GLU A 314 -1.45 25.03 -19.27
N CYS A 315 -0.54 24.37 -18.54
CA CYS A 315 0.85 24.81 -18.41
C CYS A 315 1.52 24.94 -19.79
N PRO A 316 2.38 25.96 -19.99
CA PRO A 316 3.12 26.10 -21.25
C PRO A 316 3.98 24.87 -21.56
N ILE A 317 3.96 24.44 -22.82
CA ILE A 317 4.73 23.26 -23.30
C ILE A 317 6.22 23.33 -22.89
N ARG A 318 6.83 24.52 -22.92
CA ARG A 318 8.24 24.70 -22.53
C ARG A 318 8.49 24.34 -21.07
N GLU A 319 7.58 24.69 -20.17
CA GLU A 319 7.70 24.35 -18.74
C GLU A 319 7.53 22.86 -18.51
N MET A 320 6.59 22.24 -19.23
CA MET A 320 6.40 20.79 -19.20
C MET A 320 7.66 20.04 -19.68
N VAL A 321 8.32 20.52 -20.73
CA VAL A 321 9.59 19.96 -21.22
C VAL A 321 10.68 20.02 -20.16
N VAL A 322 10.86 21.16 -19.50
CA VAL A 322 11.87 21.34 -18.45
C VAL A 322 11.62 20.36 -17.31
N TYR A 323 10.39 20.35 -16.79
CA TYR A 323 9.98 19.45 -15.72
C TYR A 323 10.21 17.97 -16.06
N LEU A 324 9.75 17.51 -17.23
CA LEU A 324 9.93 16.10 -17.65
C LEU A 324 11.41 15.72 -17.80
N LYS A 325 12.26 16.63 -18.29
CA LYS A 325 13.71 16.39 -18.38
C LYS A 325 14.36 16.30 -17.00
N GLU A 326 13.91 17.10 -16.03
CA GLU A 326 14.35 17.00 -14.64
C GLU A 326 13.92 15.68 -14.00
N GLU A 327 12.66 15.26 -14.20
CA GLU A 327 12.14 13.98 -13.70
C GLU A 327 12.84 12.76 -14.31
N MET A 328 13.17 12.83 -15.60
CA MET A 328 13.97 11.80 -16.27
C MET A 328 15.34 11.63 -15.64
N LYS A 329 16.01 12.74 -15.29
CA LYS A 329 17.31 12.70 -14.63
C LYS A 329 17.21 12.25 -13.19
N ARG A 330 16.23 12.77 -12.44
CA ARG A 330 16.03 12.48 -11.01
C ARG A 330 15.70 11.02 -10.75
N ASN A 331 14.94 10.39 -11.64
CA ASN A 331 14.44 9.03 -11.47
C ASN A 331 15.02 8.02 -12.49
N GLU A 332 16.04 8.42 -13.25
CA GLU A 332 16.67 7.59 -14.30
C GLU A 332 15.66 6.98 -15.29
N LEU A 333 14.63 7.75 -15.67
CA LEU A 333 13.58 7.26 -16.57
C LEU A 333 14.06 7.24 -18.01
N GLN A 334 13.83 6.12 -18.69
CA GLN A 334 14.06 6.01 -20.12
C GLN A 334 13.03 6.83 -20.91
N GLU A 335 13.48 7.44 -21.99
CA GLU A 335 12.65 8.23 -22.91
C GLU A 335 11.44 7.43 -23.42
N ALA A 336 11.65 6.16 -23.77
CA ALA A 336 10.59 5.24 -24.19
C ALA A 336 9.49 5.04 -23.13
N ALA A 337 9.82 5.11 -21.84
CA ALA A 337 8.81 5.04 -20.78
C ALA A 337 8.05 6.36 -20.64
N VAL A 338 8.76 7.49 -20.76
CA VAL A 338 8.18 8.84 -20.65
C VAL A 338 7.23 9.13 -21.81
N ILE A 339 7.60 8.81 -23.05
CA ILE A 339 6.73 9.06 -24.21
C ILE A 339 5.41 8.28 -24.15
N GLY A 340 5.45 7.03 -23.69
CA GLY A 340 4.25 6.21 -23.51
C GLY A 340 3.32 6.74 -22.40
N LEU A 341 3.91 7.25 -21.32
CA LEU A 341 3.16 7.90 -20.24
C LEU A 341 2.58 9.25 -20.70
N LEU A 342 3.37 10.04 -21.42
CA LEU A 342 2.94 11.32 -21.98
C LEU A 342 1.76 11.15 -22.93
N TRP A 343 1.82 10.20 -23.86
CA TRP A 343 0.70 9.83 -24.74
C TRP A 343 -0.55 9.51 -23.93
N THR A 344 -0.42 8.66 -22.90
CA THR A 344 -1.54 8.27 -22.03
C THR A 344 -2.16 9.47 -21.33
N CYS A 345 -1.35 10.39 -20.80
CA CYS A 345 -1.84 11.61 -20.16
C CYS A 345 -2.55 12.53 -21.16
N LEU A 346 -1.95 12.77 -22.34
CA LEU A 346 -2.52 13.63 -23.36
C LEU A 346 -3.87 13.13 -23.87
N MET A 347 -4.00 11.83 -24.10
CA MET A 347 -5.24 11.24 -24.61
C MET A 347 -6.34 11.15 -23.55
N ASN A 348 -5.99 11.07 -22.26
CA ASN A 348 -6.94 11.05 -21.16
C ASN A 348 -7.35 12.44 -20.66
N ALA A 349 -6.62 13.49 -21.05
CA ALA A 349 -6.93 14.87 -20.67
C ALA A 349 -8.14 15.46 -21.42
N VAL A 350 -8.67 14.76 -22.44
CA VAL A 350 -9.72 15.27 -23.32
C VAL A 350 -10.92 14.35 -23.30
N GLU A 351 -12.12 14.94 -23.20
CA GLU A 351 -13.36 14.23 -23.47
C GLU A 351 -13.61 14.17 -24.99
N TRP A 352 -13.63 12.97 -25.53
CA TRP A 352 -13.68 12.73 -26.97
C TRP A 352 -15.10 12.71 -27.53
N ASN A 353 -15.26 13.28 -28.74
CA ASN A 353 -16.50 13.16 -29.47
C ASN A 353 -16.81 11.69 -29.83
N LYS A 354 -18.10 11.34 -29.88
CA LYS A 354 -18.55 9.99 -30.30
C LYS A 354 -18.79 9.88 -31.80
N LYS A 355 -18.82 11.00 -32.53
CA LYS A 355 -18.91 11.03 -33.99
C LYS A 355 -17.51 10.89 -34.58
N GLU A 356 -17.33 9.89 -35.45
CA GLU A 356 -16.04 9.49 -36.01
C GLU A 356 -15.27 10.63 -36.73
N GLU A 357 -15.97 11.44 -37.53
CA GLU A 357 -15.32 12.57 -38.24
C GLU A 357 -14.91 13.68 -37.27
N LEU A 358 -15.79 14.04 -36.33
CA LEU A 358 -15.53 15.11 -35.36
C LEU A 358 -14.41 14.73 -34.38
N VAL A 359 -14.36 13.47 -33.94
CA VAL A 359 -13.30 13.01 -33.04
C VAL A 359 -11.95 13.01 -33.74
N THR A 360 -11.93 12.68 -35.04
CA THR A 360 -10.70 12.71 -35.83
C THR A 360 -10.13 14.12 -35.92
N GLU A 361 -10.96 15.12 -36.26
CA GLU A 361 -10.52 16.52 -36.32
C GLU A 361 -10.12 17.06 -34.94
N GLN A 362 -10.88 16.73 -33.90
CA GLN A 362 -10.58 17.09 -32.52
C GLN A 362 -9.22 16.52 -32.08
N ALA A 363 -8.97 15.24 -32.37
CA ALA A 363 -7.72 14.57 -32.04
C ALA A 363 -6.53 15.18 -32.77
N LEU A 364 -6.66 15.46 -34.08
CA LEU A 364 -5.59 16.09 -34.84
C LEU A 364 -5.28 17.50 -34.32
N LYS A 365 -6.29 18.29 -33.94
CA LYS A 365 -6.08 19.62 -33.36
C LYS A 365 -5.36 19.55 -32.01
N HIS A 366 -5.79 18.65 -31.14
CA HIS A 366 -5.18 18.41 -29.83
C HIS A 366 -3.73 17.94 -29.96
N LEU A 367 -3.49 16.89 -30.75
CA LEU A 367 -2.16 16.33 -30.95
C LEU A 367 -1.21 17.28 -31.67
N LYS A 368 -1.72 18.11 -32.60
CA LYS A 368 -0.92 19.16 -33.25
C LYS A 368 -0.41 20.19 -32.25
N TYR A 369 -1.24 20.60 -31.29
CA TYR A 369 -0.82 21.52 -30.23
C TYR A 369 0.31 20.92 -29.38
N TYR A 370 0.20 19.64 -29.01
CA TYR A 370 1.21 18.95 -28.19
C TYR A 370 2.35 18.29 -28.97
N SER A 371 2.39 18.39 -30.30
CA SER A 371 3.47 17.82 -31.13
C SER A 371 4.86 18.33 -30.72
N PRO A 372 5.09 19.62 -30.41
CA PRO A 372 6.38 20.09 -29.93
C PRO A 372 6.81 19.45 -28.60
N LEU A 373 5.86 19.04 -27.76
CA LEU A 373 6.16 18.32 -26.51
C LEU A 373 6.58 16.87 -26.82
N LEU A 374 5.83 16.19 -27.69
CA LEU A 374 6.10 14.81 -28.08
C LEU A 374 7.46 14.68 -28.80
N ALA A 375 7.78 15.60 -29.72
CA ALA A 375 9.04 15.62 -30.47
C ALA A 375 10.28 15.61 -29.55
N VAL A 376 10.22 16.32 -28.41
CA VAL A 376 11.33 16.36 -27.44
C VAL A 376 11.59 15.02 -26.76
N PHE A 377 10.60 14.13 -26.70
CA PHE A 377 10.68 12.81 -26.07
C PHE A 377 10.53 11.65 -27.08
N SER A 378 10.74 11.93 -28.36
CA SER A 378 10.74 10.96 -29.47
C SER A 378 11.98 11.14 -30.35
N THR A 379 13.14 11.26 -29.71
CA THR A 379 14.45 11.46 -30.36
C THR A 379 15.21 10.16 -30.62
N GLN A 380 14.73 9.05 -30.06
CA GLN A 380 15.31 7.73 -30.20
C GLN A 380 14.36 6.83 -30.98
N GLY A 381 14.89 6.00 -31.88
CA GLY A 381 14.03 5.06 -32.62
C GLY A 381 13.18 4.17 -31.72
N GLN A 382 13.64 3.82 -30.50
CA GLN A 382 12.83 3.07 -29.55
C GLN A 382 11.66 3.87 -28.96
N SER A 383 11.82 5.17 -28.68
CA SER A 383 10.72 6.00 -28.16
C SER A 383 9.67 6.27 -29.23
N GLU A 384 10.09 6.50 -30.47
CA GLU A 384 9.21 6.63 -31.64
C GLU A 384 8.39 5.36 -31.89
N LEU A 385 9.02 4.18 -31.84
CA LEU A 385 8.32 2.89 -31.99
C LEU A 385 7.31 2.65 -30.85
N VAL A 386 7.65 3.00 -29.61
CA VAL A 386 6.71 2.91 -28.49
C VAL A 386 5.52 3.85 -28.70
N LEU A 387 5.74 5.08 -29.17
CA LEU A 387 4.67 6.01 -29.49
C LEU A 387 3.75 5.46 -30.59
N LEU A 388 4.31 4.95 -31.69
CA LEU A 388 3.57 4.30 -32.78
C LEU A 388 2.68 3.16 -32.28
N GLN A 389 3.24 2.26 -31.47
CA GLN A 389 2.49 1.16 -30.87
C GLN A 389 1.37 1.68 -29.94
N LYS A 390 1.63 2.72 -29.16
CA LYS A 390 0.62 3.33 -28.27
C LYS A 390 -0.53 3.99 -29.04
N VAL A 391 -0.24 4.65 -30.16
CA VAL A 391 -1.26 5.19 -31.08
C VAL A 391 -2.10 4.05 -31.65
N GLN A 392 -1.46 2.98 -32.10
CA GLN A 392 -2.12 1.80 -32.66
C GLN A 392 -3.06 1.12 -31.63
N GLU A 393 -2.56 0.85 -30.42
CA GLU A 393 -3.34 0.28 -29.33
C GLU A 393 -4.55 1.15 -28.99
N TYR A 394 -4.35 2.46 -28.86
CA TYR A 394 -5.41 3.40 -28.53
C TYR A 394 -6.50 3.46 -29.61
N CYS A 395 -6.10 3.53 -30.89
CA CYS A 395 -7.04 3.59 -32.00
C CYS A 395 -7.83 2.28 -32.17
N TYR A 396 -7.24 1.14 -31.79
CA TYR A 396 -7.92 -0.16 -31.79
C TYR A 396 -8.94 -0.28 -30.65
N GLU A 397 -8.56 0.15 -29.44
CA GLU A 397 -9.40 0.06 -28.25
C GLU A 397 -10.57 1.04 -28.30
N ASN A 398 -10.44 2.14 -29.04
CA ASN A 398 -11.48 3.14 -29.22
C ASN A 398 -12.03 3.13 -30.65
N ILE A 399 -13.20 2.52 -30.84
CA ILE A 399 -13.79 2.29 -32.17
C ILE A 399 -13.94 3.57 -33.02
N HIS A 400 -14.14 4.73 -32.36
CA HIS A 400 -14.28 6.03 -33.03
C HIS A 400 -12.97 6.58 -33.61
N PHE A 401 -11.81 6.04 -33.18
CA PHE A 401 -10.48 6.42 -33.64
C PHE A 401 -9.93 5.54 -34.75
N MET A 402 -10.68 4.51 -35.17
CA MET A 402 -10.21 3.54 -36.17
C MET A 402 -9.78 4.18 -37.49
N LYS A 403 -10.46 5.25 -37.96
CA LYS A 403 -10.06 6.03 -39.16
C LYS A 403 -9.13 7.21 -38.87
N ALA A 404 -8.85 7.50 -37.61
CA ALA A 404 -7.95 8.59 -37.22
C ALA A 404 -6.48 8.16 -37.27
N PHE A 405 -6.19 6.86 -37.13
CA PHE A 405 -4.85 6.31 -37.02
C PHE A 405 -3.89 6.85 -38.10
N SER A 406 -4.19 6.63 -39.39
CA SER A 406 -3.28 7.06 -40.47
C SER A 406 -3.05 8.57 -40.49
N LYS A 407 -4.09 9.36 -40.18
CA LYS A 407 -3.99 10.83 -40.11
C LYS A 407 -3.12 11.28 -38.93
N ILE A 408 -3.19 10.59 -37.79
CA ILE A 408 -2.34 10.87 -36.63
C ILE A 408 -0.88 10.58 -36.97
N ILE A 409 -0.57 9.46 -37.62
CA ILE A 409 0.80 9.14 -38.02
C ILE A 409 1.35 10.16 -39.02
N VAL A 410 0.56 10.53 -40.02
CA VAL A 410 0.94 11.58 -40.99
C VAL A 410 1.17 12.93 -40.31
N LEU A 411 0.35 13.29 -39.31
CA LEU A 411 0.55 14.50 -38.52
C LEU A 411 1.88 14.46 -37.77
N PHE A 412 2.19 13.34 -37.12
CA PHE A 412 3.43 13.17 -36.36
C PHE A 412 4.67 13.14 -37.24
N TYR A 413 4.60 12.52 -38.43
CA TYR A 413 5.66 12.62 -39.43
C TYR A 413 5.92 14.07 -39.84
N LYS A 414 4.86 14.81 -40.21
CA LYS A 414 4.96 16.24 -40.61
C LYS A 414 5.40 17.19 -39.50
N ALA A 415 5.32 16.76 -38.24
CA ALA A 415 5.67 17.57 -37.08
C ALA A 415 7.00 17.13 -36.46
N ASP A 416 7.79 16.31 -37.15
CA ASP A 416 9.09 15.78 -36.70
C ASP A 416 9.00 15.03 -35.36
N VAL A 417 7.87 14.36 -35.12
CA VAL A 417 7.63 13.49 -33.93
C VAL A 417 7.96 12.03 -34.26
N LEU A 418 7.80 11.62 -35.51
CA LEU A 418 8.13 10.27 -35.98
C LEU A 418 8.98 10.37 -37.24
N SER A 419 10.11 9.68 -37.24
CA SER A 419 10.98 9.54 -38.39
C SER A 419 10.39 8.58 -39.42
N GLU A 420 10.89 8.68 -40.65
CA GLU A 420 10.57 7.74 -41.71
C GLU A 420 10.98 6.32 -41.33
N GLU A 421 12.19 6.16 -40.79
CA GLU A 421 12.75 4.87 -40.42
C GLU A 421 11.92 4.17 -39.35
N ALA A 422 11.40 4.90 -38.36
CA ALA A 422 10.52 4.33 -37.34
C ALA A 422 9.18 3.85 -37.93
N ILE A 423 8.59 4.60 -38.87
CA ILE A 423 7.33 4.24 -39.52
C ILE A 423 7.52 3.00 -40.40
N LEU A 424 8.58 2.96 -41.21
CA LEU A 424 8.91 1.80 -42.05
C LEU A 424 9.21 0.55 -41.22
N LYS A 425 9.94 0.70 -40.10
CA LYS A 425 10.24 -0.41 -39.18
C LYS A 425 8.99 -0.94 -38.48
N TRP A 426 8.09 -0.05 -38.03
CA TRP A 426 6.78 -0.44 -37.49
C TRP A 426 5.94 -1.20 -38.51
N TYR A 427 5.90 -0.72 -39.75
CA TYR A 427 5.13 -1.35 -40.82
C TYR A 427 5.59 -2.79 -41.09
N LYS A 428 6.91 -3.00 -41.15
CA LYS A 428 7.52 -4.31 -41.42
C LYS A 428 7.36 -5.28 -40.23
N ASP A 429 7.91 -4.93 -39.05
CA ASP A 429 8.23 -5.95 -38.03
C ASP A 429 7.82 -5.59 -36.60
N THR A 430 7.61 -4.31 -36.27
CA THR A 430 7.41 -3.88 -34.87
C THR A 430 6.02 -3.33 -34.57
N HIS A 431 5.01 -3.69 -35.36
CA HIS A 431 3.61 -3.34 -35.10
C HIS A 431 3.00 -4.18 -33.97
N ALA A 432 2.02 -3.62 -33.26
CA ALA A 432 1.27 -4.35 -32.25
C ALA A 432 0.35 -5.40 -32.92
N ALA A 433 0.04 -6.48 -32.20
CA ALA A 433 -0.91 -7.50 -32.69
C ALA A 433 -2.34 -6.95 -32.82
N LYS A 434 -2.69 -5.95 -32.00
CA LYS A 434 -4.02 -5.30 -31.96
C LYS A 434 -4.26 -4.47 -33.22
N GLY A 435 -5.27 -4.83 -34.01
CA GLY A 435 -5.63 -4.07 -35.22
C GLY A 435 -4.64 -4.14 -36.37
N LYS A 436 -3.66 -5.07 -36.33
CA LYS A 436 -2.58 -5.21 -37.32
C LYS A 436 -3.05 -5.10 -38.77
N SER A 437 -3.96 -5.98 -39.20
CA SER A 437 -4.39 -6.03 -40.61
C SER A 437 -5.03 -4.72 -41.07
N VAL A 438 -5.83 -4.09 -40.20
CA VAL A 438 -6.54 -2.86 -40.53
C VAL A 438 -5.59 -1.68 -40.65
N PHE A 439 -4.65 -1.54 -39.71
CA PHE A 439 -3.75 -0.38 -39.71
C PHE A 439 -2.63 -0.48 -40.74
N LEU A 440 -2.14 -1.69 -41.05
CA LEU A 440 -1.20 -1.88 -42.16
C LEU A 440 -1.87 -1.54 -43.50
N GLU A 441 -3.13 -1.90 -43.70
CA GLU A 441 -3.85 -1.52 -44.91
C GLU A 441 -4.05 0.00 -45.00
N GLN A 442 -4.42 0.67 -43.90
CA GLN A 442 -4.58 2.12 -43.87
C GLN A 442 -3.27 2.89 -44.16
N MET A 443 -2.14 2.32 -43.79
CA MET A 443 -0.82 2.96 -43.94
C MET A 443 -0.14 2.64 -45.28
N LYS A 444 -0.62 1.64 -46.03
CA LYS A 444 0.02 1.14 -47.25
C LYS A 444 0.40 2.24 -48.24
N LYS A 445 -0.56 3.10 -48.63
CA LYS A 445 -0.30 4.20 -49.58
C LYS A 445 0.72 5.22 -49.07
N PHE A 446 0.75 5.46 -47.76
CA PHE A 446 1.69 6.40 -47.17
C PHE A 446 3.09 5.81 -47.08
N VAL A 447 3.21 4.52 -46.76
CA VAL A 447 4.48 3.80 -46.75
C VAL A 447 5.05 3.67 -48.16
N GLU A 448 4.25 3.33 -49.16
CA GLU A 448 4.67 3.33 -50.56
C GLU A 448 5.18 4.71 -50.99
N TRP A 449 4.53 5.79 -50.53
CA TRP A 449 5.00 7.15 -50.81
C TRP A 449 6.35 7.46 -50.14
N LEU A 450 6.55 7.07 -48.87
CA LEU A 450 7.84 7.26 -48.18
C LEU A 450 8.98 6.54 -48.93
N GLN A 451 8.77 5.27 -49.29
CA GLN A 451 9.77 4.47 -50.00
C GLN A 451 10.13 5.04 -51.39
N ASN A 452 9.14 5.55 -52.12
CA ASN A 452 9.40 6.12 -53.45
C ASN A 452 10.03 7.53 -53.39
N ALA A 453 9.78 8.28 -52.31
CA ALA A 453 10.35 9.61 -52.14
C ALA A 453 11.87 9.57 -51.92
N GLU A 454 12.40 8.50 -51.30
CA GLU A 454 13.84 8.25 -51.24
C GLU A 454 14.42 7.91 -52.63
N GLU A 455 13.78 7.03 -53.40
CA GLU A 455 14.28 6.55 -54.70
C GLU A 455 14.42 7.65 -55.77
N GLU A 456 13.56 8.67 -55.78
CA GLU A 456 13.70 9.81 -56.71
C GLU A 456 14.91 10.71 -56.36
N SER A 457 15.23 10.86 -55.08
CA SER A 457 16.30 11.75 -54.61
C SER A 457 17.72 11.18 -54.76
N GLU A 458 17.87 9.86 -54.83
CA GLU A 458 19.16 9.21 -55.17
C GLU A 458 19.43 9.14 -56.68
N SER A 459 18.39 9.25 -57.53
CA SER A 459 18.54 9.16 -59.00
C SER A 459 18.96 10.46 -59.69
N GLU A 460 18.84 11.61 -59.01
CA GLU A 460 19.25 12.92 -59.54
C GLU A 460 20.73 13.25 -59.26
N GLY A 461 21.51 12.31 -58.70
CA GLY A 461 22.94 12.47 -58.39
C GLY A 461 23.92 11.83 -59.38
N GLU A 462 23.45 11.16 -60.43
CA GLU A 462 24.28 10.47 -61.43
C GLU A 462 24.04 10.96 -62.87
N GLU A 463 23.69 12.22 -63.09
CA GLU A 463 23.83 12.88 -64.41
C GLU A 463 24.22 14.34 -64.24
N ASP A 464 25.51 14.60 -63.97
CA ASP A 464 26.25 15.80 -64.44
C ASP A 464 27.78 15.63 -64.28
#